data_AF-A0A0J9E3M6-F1
#
_entry.id   AF-A0A0J9E3M6-F1
#
_cell.length_a   1.000
_cell.length_b   1.000
_cell.length_c   1.000
_cell.angle_alpha   90.00
_cell.angle_beta   90.00
_cell.angle_gamma   90.00
#
_symmetry.space_group_name_H-M   'P 1'
#
loop_
_entity.id
_entity.type
_entity.pdbx_description
1 polymer ?
#
loop_
_entity_poly.entity_id
_entity_poly.type
_entity_poly.pdbx_seq_one_letter_code
_entity_poly.pdbx_strand_id
1 'polypeptide(L)'
;MQRVTGLLLASMLLVGCNTNGASFAPSASKAGFRDNYVVARTALERGQYGKAERGYANLLKKAGPLEPRLRLEYAHALLRGGKYEKASAEARVVASVLDGRGRSAALAVQATADQEIARRAINKGVADADAIERLVAARAGFDELLQKHPDLDPLGAMALRRRTIDVELSTIR
;
A
#
# COMPACT_ATOMS: atom_id res chain seq x y z
N MET A 1 -66.39 52.36 30.52
CA MET A 1 -66.06 53.26 29.38
C MET A 1 -64.96 52.60 28.57
N GLN A 2 -65.17 52.48 27.25
CA GLN A 2 -64.29 51.86 26.24
C GLN A 2 -62.95 52.60 26.02
N ARG A 3 -61.91 51.84 25.65
CA ARG A 3 -61.06 51.92 24.42
C ARG A 3 -59.80 51.08 24.67
N VAL A 4 -59.69 49.86 24.13
CA VAL A 4 -59.05 49.47 22.85
C VAL A 4 -57.72 50.19 22.60
N THR A 5 -56.65 49.41 22.42
CA THR A 5 -55.64 49.39 21.33
C THR A 5 -54.21 49.23 21.88
N GLY A 6 -53.46 48.23 21.39
CA GLY A 6 -51.99 48.24 21.53
C GLY A 6 -51.32 46.90 21.83
N LEU A 7 -51.67 45.86 21.07
CA LEU A 7 -50.87 44.65 20.94
C LEU A 7 -49.50 45.00 20.34
N LEU A 8 -48.39 44.72 21.02
CA LEU A 8 -47.07 44.58 20.39
C LEU A 8 -46.19 43.69 21.29
N LEU A 9 -46.48 42.38 21.22
CA LEU A 9 -45.52 41.34 21.56
C LEU A 9 -44.37 41.47 20.57
N ALA A 10 -43.22 41.98 21.03
CA ALA A 10 -41.97 41.90 20.29
C ALA A 10 -41.47 40.46 20.34
N SER A 11 -42.06 39.60 19.50
CA SER A 11 -41.54 38.28 19.19
C SER A 11 -40.21 38.44 18.48
N MET A 12 -39.13 38.26 19.23
CA MET A 12 -37.77 38.17 18.69
C MET A 12 -37.69 36.91 17.82
N LEU A 13 -37.88 37.10 16.51
CA LEU A 13 -37.65 36.09 15.50
C LEU A 13 -36.16 35.76 15.51
N LEU A 14 -35.80 34.67 16.18
CA LEU A 14 -34.60 33.90 15.85
C LEU A 14 -34.77 33.47 14.39
N VAL A 15 -34.14 34.23 13.50
CA VAL A 15 -33.91 33.84 12.11
C VAL A 15 -33.02 32.60 12.16
N GLY A 16 -33.65 31.43 12.12
CA GLY A 16 -32.99 30.22 11.70
C GLY A 16 -32.51 30.43 10.27
N CYS A 17 -31.20 30.41 10.07
CA CYS A 17 -30.63 30.23 8.74
C CYS A 17 -31.22 28.93 8.18
N ASN A 18 -32.14 29.08 7.23
CA ASN A 18 -32.66 27.98 6.44
C ASN A 18 -31.50 27.44 5.61
N THR A 19 -30.79 26.44 6.13
CA THR A 19 -29.81 25.67 5.36
C THR A 19 -30.57 24.85 4.34
N ASN A 20 -30.86 25.46 3.21
CA ASN A 20 -31.24 24.75 2.01
C ASN A 20 -30.14 23.74 1.68
N GLY A 21 -30.41 22.47 1.97
CA GLY A 21 -30.05 21.34 1.12
C GLY A 21 -28.61 21.27 0.63
N ALA A 22 -27.65 21.22 1.54
CA ALA A 22 -26.41 20.50 1.30
C ALA A 22 -26.12 19.67 2.54
N SER A 23 -26.96 18.67 2.79
CA SER A 23 -26.53 17.52 3.56
C SER A 23 -25.22 17.06 2.91
N PHE A 24 -24.09 17.31 3.58
CA PHE A 24 -22.87 16.55 3.36
C PHE A 24 -23.17 15.12 3.82
N ALA A 25 -23.99 14.41 3.06
CA ALA A 25 -23.91 12.97 3.02
C ALA A 25 -22.46 12.70 2.64
N PRO A 26 -21.65 12.04 3.49
CA PRO A 26 -20.38 11.54 3.01
C PRO A 26 -20.74 10.72 1.78
N SER A 27 -20.25 11.12 0.61
CA SER A 27 -20.54 10.43 -0.64
C SER A 27 -20.38 8.95 -0.36
N ALA A 28 -21.45 8.15 -0.49
CA ALA A 28 -21.46 6.75 -0.04
C ALA A 28 -20.31 5.95 -0.68
N SER A 29 -19.79 6.43 -1.81
CA SER A 29 -18.59 5.94 -2.48
C SER A 29 -17.28 6.20 -1.72
N LYS A 30 -17.10 7.39 -1.11
CA LYS A 30 -15.93 7.74 -0.28
C LYS A 30 -15.95 7.04 1.08
N ALA A 31 -17.12 6.98 1.72
CA ALA A 31 -17.30 6.21 2.96
C ALA A 31 -17.00 4.72 2.71
N GLY A 32 -17.59 4.14 1.65
CA GLY A 32 -17.34 2.76 1.27
C GLY A 32 -15.89 2.47 0.86
N PHE A 33 -15.15 3.41 0.25
CA PHE A 33 -13.73 3.21 -0.05
C PHE A 33 -12.89 3.09 1.22
N ARG A 34 -13.10 3.99 2.19
CA ARG A 34 -12.38 3.97 3.47
C ARG A 34 -12.65 2.69 4.25
N ASP A 35 -13.91 2.27 4.34
CA ASP A 35 -14.28 1.06 5.08
C ASP A 35 -13.66 -0.18 4.45
N ASN A 36 -13.70 -0.27 3.11
CA ASN A 36 -13.04 -1.35 2.38
C ASN A 36 -11.51 -1.36 2.58
N TYR A 37 -10.88 -0.17 2.62
CA TYR A 37 -9.46 -0.04 2.94
C TYR A 37 -9.13 -0.57 4.33
N VAL A 38 -9.88 -0.15 5.36
CA VAL A 38 -9.68 -0.62 6.73
C VAL A 38 -9.83 -2.14 6.81
N VAL A 39 -10.84 -2.72 6.13
CA VAL A 39 -11.04 -4.17 6.08
C VAL A 39 -9.84 -4.89 5.44
N ALA A 40 -9.32 -4.37 4.31
CA ALA A 40 -8.16 -4.95 3.63
C ALA A 40 -6.89 -4.86 4.50
N ARG A 41 -6.67 -3.70 5.12
CA ARG A 41 -5.53 -3.41 5.98
C ARG A 41 -5.54 -4.29 7.24
N THR A 42 -6.67 -4.38 7.94
CA THR A 42 -6.81 -5.27 9.10
C THR A 42 -6.65 -6.74 8.71
N ALA A 43 -7.12 -7.15 7.53
CA ALA A 43 -6.88 -8.50 7.04
C ALA A 43 -5.39 -8.79 6.85
N LEU A 44 -4.62 -7.85 6.28
CA LEU A 44 -3.18 -7.96 6.09
C LEU A 44 -2.46 -8.10 7.44
N GLU A 45 -2.80 -7.25 8.40
CA GLU A 45 -2.20 -7.24 9.75
C GLU A 45 -2.51 -8.53 10.53
N ARG A 46 -3.69 -9.12 10.33
CA ARG A 46 -4.10 -10.40 10.93
C ARG A 46 -3.61 -11.64 10.17
N GLY A 47 -2.76 -11.49 9.17
CA GLY A 47 -2.24 -12.61 8.38
C GLY A 47 -3.25 -13.23 7.41
N GLN A 48 -4.41 -12.60 7.21
CA GLN A 48 -5.46 -13.05 6.28
C GLN A 48 -5.14 -12.60 4.85
N TYR A 49 -3.98 -13.00 4.32
CA TYR A 49 -3.40 -12.44 3.10
C TYR A 49 -4.30 -12.59 1.87
N GLY A 50 -5.01 -13.71 1.72
CA GLY A 50 -5.97 -13.89 0.63
C GLY A 50 -7.17 -12.92 0.71
N LYS A 51 -7.60 -12.55 1.92
CA LYS A 51 -8.65 -11.53 2.11
C LYS A 51 -8.10 -10.13 1.83
N ALA A 52 -6.89 -9.83 2.29
CA ALA A 52 -6.22 -8.57 2.04
C ALA A 52 -6.02 -8.34 0.53
N GLU A 53 -5.48 -9.32 -0.18
CA GLU A 53 -5.26 -9.29 -1.63
C GLU A 53 -6.56 -8.95 -2.39
N ARG A 54 -7.66 -9.67 -2.11
CA ARG A 54 -8.96 -9.38 -2.75
C ARG A 54 -9.47 -7.98 -2.42
N GLY A 55 -9.29 -7.54 -1.17
CA GLY A 55 -9.66 -6.20 -0.72
C GLY A 55 -8.92 -5.11 -1.49
N TYR A 56 -7.59 -5.19 -1.54
CA TYR A 56 -6.76 -4.24 -2.26
C TYR A 56 -6.98 -4.29 -3.78
N ALA A 57 -7.12 -5.48 -4.37
CA ALA A 57 -7.44 -5.62 -5.79
C ALA A 57 -8.78 -4.95 -6.17
N ASN A 58 -9.77 -5.01 -5.28
CA ASN A 58 -11.05 -4.31 -5.48
C ASN A 58 -10.93 -2.80 -5.30
N LEU A 59 -10.12 -2.34 -4.34
CA LEU A 59 -9.87 -0.92 -4.12
C LEU A 59 -9.10 -0.28 -5.29
N LEU A 60 -8.14 -0.99 -5.88
CA LEU A 60 -7.35 -0.52 -7.02
C LEU A 60 -8.21 -0.09 -8.22
N LYS A 61 -9.34 -0.78 -8.46
CA LYS A 61 -10.31 -0.43 -9.52
C LYS A 61 -10.90 0.99 -9.37
N LYS A 62 -10.83 1.56 -8.17
CA LYS A 62 -11.42 2.85 -7.80
C LYS A 62 -10.42 3.80 -7.15
N ALA A 63 -9.12 3.49 -7.21
CA ALA A 63 -8.10 4.16 -6.40
C ALA A 63 -7.77 5.59 -6.88
N GLY A 64 -7.97 5.89 -8.17
CA GLY A 64 -7.67 7.20 -8.74
C GLY A 64 -6.24 7.64 -8.41
N PRO A 65 -6.01 8.86 -7.90
CA PRO A 65 -4.66 9.33 -7.55
C PRO A 65 -3.95 8.53 -6.43
N LEU A 66 -4.68 7.75 -5.63
CA LEU A 66 -4.09 6.92 -4.58
C LEU A 66 -3.51 5.61 -5.10
N GLU A 67 -3.70 5.32 -6.40
CA GLU A 67 -3.37 4.05 -7.03
C GLU A 67 -1.94 3.58 -6.74
N PRO A 68 -0.86 4.38 -6.89
CA PRO A 68 0.50 3.86 -6.67
C PRO A 68 0.74 3.41 -5.22
N ARG A 69 0.16 4.14 -4.25
CA ARG A 69 0.26 3.79 -2.82
C ARG A 69 -0.52 2.53 -2.51
N LEU A 70 -1.73 2.40 -3.07
CA LEU A 70 -2.55 1.20 -2.89
C LEU A 70 -1.95 -0.03 -3.58
N ARG A 71 -1.32 0.16 -4.74
CA ARG A 71 -0.61 -0.91 -5.46
C ARG A 71 0.57 -1.41 -4.66
N LEU A 72 1.26 -0.54 -3.91
CA LEU A 72 2.32 -0.97 -2.99
C LEU A 72 1.79 -1.86 -1.87
N GLU A 73 0.67 -1.50 -1.25
CA GLU A 73 0.04 -2.32 -0.21
C GLU A 73 -0.47 -3.66 -0.78
N TYR A 74 -1.00 -3.65 -2.01
CA TYR A 74 -1.39 -4.85 -2.74
C TYR A 74 -0.19 -5.76 -3.00
N ALA A 75 0.93 -5.21 -3.51
CA ALA A 75 2.18 -5.94 -3.71
C ALA A 75 2.69 -6.55 -2.40
N HIS A 76 2.59 -5.81 -1.29
CA HIS A 76 2.95 -6.33 0.02
C HIS A 76 2.04 -7.48 0.48
N ALA A 77 0.72 -7.38 0.25
CA ALA A 77 -0.22 -8.47 0.54
C ALA A 77 0.07 -9.72 -0.30
N LEU A 78 0.40 -9.55 -1.59
CA LEU A 78 0.83 -10.64 -2.48
C LEU A 78 2.11 -11.30 -1.98
N LEU A 79 3.11 -10.51 -1.59
CA LEU A 79 4.38 -11.00 -1.06
C LEU A 79 4.15 -11.86 0.18
N ARG A 80 3.37 -11.34 1.15
CA ARG A 80 3.05 -12.05 2.39
C ARG A 80 2.19 -13.30 2.16
N GLY A 81 1.39 -13.31 1.11
CA GLY A 81 0.64 -14.47 0.64
C GLY A 81 1.45 -15.47 -0.20
N GLY A 82 2.75 -15.27 -0.38
CA GLY A 82 3.62 -16.18 -1.14
C GLY A 82 3.46 -16.09 -2.67
N LYS A 83 2.81 -15.04 -3.18
CA LYS A 83 2.57 -14.80 -4.61
C LYS A 83 3.69 -13.94 -5.21
N TYR A 84 4.92 -14.45 -5.13
CA TYR A 84 6.14 -13.65 -5.37
C TYR A 84 6.20 -13.03 -6.77
N GLU A 85 5.88 -13.77 -7.84
CA GLU A 85 5.93 -13.22 -9.21
C GLU A 85 5.01 -12.00 -9.36
N LYS A 86 3.78 -12.10 -8.86
CA LYS A 86 2.84 -10.97 -8.89
C LYS A 86 3.32 -9.83 -8.00
N ALA A 87 3.86 -10.14 -6.82
CA ALA A 87 4.39 -9.13 -5.90
C ALA A 87 5.55 -8.34 -6.54
N SER A 88 6.49 -9.04 -7.19
CA SER A 88 7.61 -8.42 -7.91
C SER A 88 7.11 -7.52 -9.03
N ALA A 89 6.20 -8.03 -9.89
CA ALA A 89 5.65 -7.25 -11.00
C ALA A 89 4.93 -5.98 -10.53
N GLU A 90 4.05 -6.08 -9.54
CA GLU A 90 3.31 -4.93 -9.01
C GLU A 90 4.24 -3.92 -8.32
N ALA A 91 5.21 -4.39 -7.53
CA ALA A 91 6.17 -3.53 -6.87
C ALA A 91 7.11 -2.82 -7.86
N ARG A 92 7.49 -3.48 -8.96
CA ARG A 92 8.28 -2.86 -10.05
C ARG A 92 7.55 -1.69 -10.68
N VAL A 93 6.24 -1.84 -10.95
CA VAL A 93 5.40 -0.75 -11.47
C VAL A 93 5.37 0.42 -10.49
N VAL A 94 5.24 0.15 -9.19
CA VAL A 94 5.25 1.21 -8.18
C VAL A 94 6.62 1.90 -8.13
N ALA A 95 7.72 1.14 -8.14
CA ALA A 95 9.07 1.68 -8.09
C ALA A 95 9.42 2.55 -9.31
N SER A 96 8.82 2.28 -10.47
CA SER A 96 9.02 3.12 -11.67
C SER A 96 8.22 4.42 -11.66
N VAL A 97 7.22 4.55 -10.80
CA VAL A 97 6.31 5.72 -10.75
C VAL A 97 6.55 6.59 -9.52
N LEU A 98 6.85 5.97 -8.38
CA LEU A 98 7.11 6.69 -7.13
C LEU A 98 8.58 7.09 -7.00
N ASP A 99 8.81 8.11 -6.19
CA ASP A 99 10.12 8.59 -5.76
C ASP A 99 10.32 8.47 -4.25
N GLY A 100 11.55 8.74 -3.81
CA GLY A 100 11.94 8.79 -2.40
C GLY A 100 11.60 7.53 -1.61
N ARG A 101 10.97 7.71 -0.44
CA ARG A 101 10.59 6.60 0.46
C ARG A 101 9.61 5.63 -0.18
N GLY A 102 8.68 6.13 -1.01
CA GLY A 102 7.68 5.30 -1.69
C GLY A 102 8.34 4.33 -2.68
N ARG A 103 9.29 4.86 -3.47
CA ARG A 103 10.14 4.04 -4.34
C ARG A 103 10.92 3.00 -3.57
N SER A 104 11.56 3.39 -2.47
CA SER A 104 12.41 2.48 -1.70
C SER A 104 11.60 1.37 -1.03
N ALA A 105 10.42 1.68 -0.49
CA ALA A 105 9.51 0.67 0.01
C ALA A 105 9.06 -0.31 -1.09
N ALA A 106 8.82 0.18 -2.31
CA ALA A 106 8.53 -0.69 -3.46
C ALA A 106 9.73 -1.57 -3.84
N LEU A 107 10.94 -1.02 -3.88
CA LEU A 107 12.17 -1.78 -4.12
C LEU A 107 12.38 -2.86 -3.07
N ALA A 108 12.08 -2.61 -1.79
CA ALA A 108 12.16 -3.62 -0.74
C ALA A 108 11.21 -4.81 -1.00
N VAL A 109 9.96 -4.53 -1.39
CA VAL A 109 8.98 -5.56 -1.72
C VAL A 109 9.40 -6.33 -2.96
N GLN A 110 9.83 -5.63 -4.02
CA GLN A 110 10.31 -6.23 -5.26
C GLN A 110 11.53 -7.12 -5.00
N ALA A 111 12.57 -6.60 -4.35
CA ALA A 111 13.80 -7.33 -4.07
C ALA A 111 13.56 -8.55 -3.19
N THR A 112 12.68 -8.44 -2.20
CA THR A 112 12.27 -9.60 -1.39
C THR A 112 11.56 -10.65 -2.25
N ALA A 113 10.65 -10.24 -3.12
CA ALA A 113 9.96 -11.16 -4.02
C ALA A 113 10.93 -11.85 -5.00
N ASP A 114 11.82 -11.09 -5.63
CA ASP A 114 12.81 -11.59 -6.59
C ASP A 114 13.79 -12.58 -5.92
N GLN A 115 14.23 -12.30 -4.69
CA GLN A 115 15.04 -13.24 -3.90
C GLN A 115 14.30 -14.56 -3.65
N GLU A 116 13.04 -14.52 -3.25
CA GLU A 116 12.25 -15.73 -2.98
C GLU A 116 11.97 -16.55 -4.25
N ILE A 117 11.82 -15.88 -5.40
CA ILE A 117 11.68 -16.56 -6.70
C ILE A 117 12.97 -17.29 -7.06
N ALA A 118 14.11 -16.60 -6.98
CA ALA A 118 15.41 -17.20 -7.26
C ALA A 118 15.71 -18.38 -6.32
N ARG A 119 15.46 -18.23 -5.01
CA ARG A 119 15.60 -19.32 -4.03
C ARG A 119 14.78 -20.55 -4.39
N ARG A 120 13.54 -20.35 -4.83
CA ARG A 120 12.67 -21.45 -5.25
C ARG A 120 13.19 -22.15 -6.51
N ALA A 121 13.80 -21.43 -7.42
CA ALA A 121 14.44 -22.00 -8.61
C ALA A 121 15.70 -22.80 -8.21
N ILE A 122 16.60 -22.19 -7.43
CA ILE A 122 17.84 -22.80 -6.94
C ILE A 122 17.55 -24.08 -6.15
N ASN A 123 16.56 -24.07 -5.24
CA ASN A 123 16.17 -25.23 -4.45
C ASN A 123 15.58 -26.38 -5.29
N LYS A 124 15.15 -26.11 -6.53
CA LYS A 124 14.72 -27.13 -7.50
C LYS A 124 15.87 -27.62 -8.38
N GLY A 125 17.10 -27.17 -8.12
CA GLY A 125 18.27 -27.45 -8.95
C GLY A 125 18.36 -26.56 -10.19
N VAL A 126 17.55 -25.51 -10.29
CA VAL A 126 17.50 -24.58 -11.42
C VAL A 126 18.17 -23.27 -11.00
N ALA A 127 19.50 -23.28 -10.98
CA ALA A 127 20.32 -22.07 -10.82
C ALA A 127 20.66 -21.50 -12.20
N ASP A 128 19.63 -21.11 -12.96
CA ASP A 128 19.77 -20.60 -14.31
C ASP A 128 20.03 -19.08 -14.34
N ALA A 129 20.18 -18.53 -15.55
CA ALA A 129 20.42 -17.12 -15.75
C ALA A 129 19.32 -16.24 -15.14
N ASP A 130 18.04 -16.65 -15.20
CA ASP A 130 16.93 -15.89 -14.61
C ASP A 130 17.04 -15.83 -13.08
N ALA A 131 17.36 -16.94 -12.41
CA ALA A 131 17.59 -16.94 -10.97
C ALA A 131 18.74 -16.01 -10.56
N ILE A 132 19.83 -16.00 -11.32
CA ILE A 132 20.99 -15.12 -11.08
C ILE A 132 20.60 -13.65 -11.32
N GLU A 133 19.93 -13.34 -12.43
CA GLU A 133 19.47 -11.98 -12.75
C GLU A 133 18.54 -11.43 -11.68
N ARG A 134 17.62 -12.25 -11.15
CA ARG A 134 16.71 -11.88 -10.05
C ARG A 134 17.47 -11.58 -8.76
N LEU A 135 18.47 -12.38 -8.40
CA LEU A 135 19.31 -12.09 -7.24
C LEU A 135 20.12 -10.80 -7.43
N VAL A 136 20.66 -10.55 -8.62
CA VAL A 136 21.37 -9.30 -8.92
C VAL A 136 20.43 -8.10 -8.81
N ALA A 137 19.22 -8.19 -9.36
CA ALA A 137 18.20 -7.15 -9.26
C ALA A 137 17.77 -6.90 -7.80
N ALA A 138 17.56 -7.98 -7.04
CA ALA A 138 17.22 -7.88 -5.62
C ALA A 138 18.34 -7.21 -4.80
N ARG A 139 19.60 -7.56 -5.06
CA ARG A 139 20.75 -6.91 -4.42
C ARG A 139 20.77 -5.41 -4.72
N ALA A 140 20.61 -5.03 -5.98
CA ALA A 140 20.59 -3.62 -6.38
C ALA A 140 19.43 -2.84 -5.73
N GLY A 141 18.25 -3.45 -5.62
CA GLY A 141 17.09 -2.83 -4.95
C GLY A 141 17.32 -2.60 -3.46
N PHE A 142 17.92 -3.56 -2.75
CA PHE A 142 18.29 -3.37 -1.34
C PHE A 142 19.43 -2.35 -1.17
N ASP A 143 20.44 -2.37 -2.05
CA ASP A 143 21.52 -1.38 -2.03
C ASP A 143 20.98 0.05 -2.19
N GLU A 144 20.07 0.29 -3.15
CA GLU A 144 19.45 1.61 -3.34
C GLU A 144 18.66 2.04 -2.09
N LEU A 145 17.86 1.14 -1.50
CA LEU A 145 17.11 1.44 -0.27
C LEU A 145 18.06 1.81 0.88
N LEU A 146 19.08 1.00 1.13
CA LEU A 146 19.98 1.18 2.27
C LEU A 146 20.84 2.45 2.10
N GLN A 147 21.15 2.84 0.87
CA GLN A 147 21.86 4.07 0.59
C GLN A 147 20.98 5.32 0.75
N LYS A 148 19.75 5.30 0.22
CA LYS A 148 18.90 6.50 0.16
C LYS A 148 18.01 6.68 1.39
N HIS A 149 17.56 5.58 1.99
CA HIS A 149 16.59 5.56 3.07
C HIS A 149 16.91 4.45 4.10
N PRO A 150 18.09 4.51 4.76
CA PRO A 150 18.50 3.50 5.74
C PRO A 150 17.53 3.38 6.93
N ASP A 151 16.77 4.43 7.21
CA ASP A 151 15.76 4.46 8.26
C ASP A 151 14.52 3.58 7.95
N LEU A 152 14.39 3.08 6.72
CA LEU A 152 13.42 2.03 6.37
C LEU A 152 13.87 0.63 6.83
N ASP A 153 15.09 0.47 7.35
CA ASP A 153 15.60 -0.79 7.90
C ASP A 153 16.08 -0.67 9.35
N PRO A 154 15.22 -0.22 10.29
CA PRO A 154 15.63 0.02 11.68
C PRO A 154 16.10 -1.23 12.42
N LEU A 155 15.71 -2.42 11.93
CA LEU A 155 16.07 -3.72 12.52
C LEU A 155 17.17 -4.45 11.72
N GLY A 156 17.69 -3.86 10.64
CA GLY A 156 18.75 -4.47 9.82
C GLY A 156 18.30 -5.68 8.99
N ALA A 157 17.00 -5.89 8.80
CA ALA A 157 16.43 -7.01 8.06
C ALA A 157 16.73 -6.92 6.56
N MET A 158 16.67 -5.72 5.96
CA MET A 158 17.00 -5.52 4.55
C MET A 158 18.50 -5.66 4.31
N ALA A 159 19.33 -5.11 5.21
CA ALA A 159 20.78 -5.29 5.19
C ALA A 159 21.19 -6.76 5.34
N LEU A 160 20.51 -7.53 6.20
CA LEU A 160 20.72 -8.97 6.30
C LEU A 160 20.39 -9.67 4.98
N ARG A 161 19.22 -9.41 4.40
CA ARG A 161 18.81 -10.01 3.11
C ARG A 161 19.80 -9.71 2.00
N ARG A 162 20.27 -8.46 1.89
CA ARG A 162 21.32 -8.06 0.94
C ARG A 162 22.56 -8.93 1.08
N ARG A 163 23.09 -9.08 2.30
CA ARG A 163 24.26 -9.94 2.55
C ARG A 163 23.99 -11.40 2.21
N THR A 164 22.78 -11.90 2.50
CA THR A 164 22.43 -13.28 2.14
C THR A 164 22.43 -13.47 0.62
N ILE A 165 21.97 -12.49 -0.15
CA ILE A 165 22.04 -12.55 -1.62
C ILE A 165 23.50 -12.63 -2.10
N ASP A 166 24.43 -11.92 -1.48
CA ASP A 166 25.85 -12.02 -1.84
C ASP A 166 26.39 -13.44 -1.64
N VAL A 167 26.01 -14.10 -0.54
CA VAL A 167 26.37 -15.51 -0.28
C VAL A 167 25.72 -16.43 -1.33
N GLU A 168 24.44 -16.24 -1.63
CA GLU A 168 23.72 -17.02 -2.64
C GLU A 168 24.40 -16.92 -4.02
N LEU A 169 24.68 -15.69 -4.47
CA LEU A 169 25.38 -15.44 -5.73
C LEU A 169 26.78 -16.04 -5.77
N SER A 170 27.51 -16.08 -4.65
CA SER A 170 28.84 -16.69 -4.60
C SER A 170 28.82 -18.23 -4.65
N THR A 171 27.69 -18.84 -4.33
CA THR A 171 27.54 -20.31 -4.28
C THR A 171 27.10 -20.89 -5.62
N ILE A 172 26.42 -20.08 -6.45
CA ILE A 172 25.82 -20.52 -7.72
C ILE A 172 26.55 -20.02 -8.98
N ARG A 173 27.63 -19.25 -8.80
CA ARG A 173 28.53 -18.81 -9.88
C ARG A 173 29.71 -19.75 -9.98
#